data_AF-A0A0G0L7L1-F1
#
_entry.id   AF-A0A0G0L7L1-F1
#
_cell.length_a   1.000
_cell.length_b   1.000
_cell.length_c   1.000
_cell.angle_alpha   90.00
_cell.angle_beta   90.00
_cell.angle_gamma   90.00
#
_symmetry.space_group_name_H-M   'P 1'
#
loop_
_entity.id
_entity.type
_entity.pdbx_description
1 polymer ?
#
loop_
_entity_poly.entity_id
_entity_poly.type
_entity_poly.pdbx_seq_one_letter_code
_entity_poly.pdbx_strand_id
1 'polypeptide(L)'
;MDNLLSQVNIGTTYGSPFGRTRGIADLVSIILFNAIALAGIILFILMVFGGIMMIVGAGSGNKDDIGKGQKALTAALVGFLIIFASYWIILIVEQIFGFSIFVPGV
;
A
#
# COMPACT_ATOMS: atom_id res chain seq x y z
N MET A 1 12.26 -45.79 -3.01
CA MET A 1 12.05 -44.88 -4.15
C MET A 1 11.92 -43.50 -3.55
N ASP A 2 13.02 -42.75 -3.58
CA ASP A 2 13.09 -41.43 -2.99
C ASP A 2 12.21 -40.48 -3.82
N ASN A 3 11.28 -39.82 -3.14
CA ASN A 3 10.48 -38.74 -3.73
C ASN A 3 11.41 -37.56 -4.04
N LEU A 4 12.03 -37.59 -5.22
CA LEU A 4 12.92 -36.56 -5.75
C LEU A 4 12.18 -35.30 -6.26
N LEU A 5 10.90 -35.16 -5.96
CA LEU A 5 10.20 -33.87 -6.00
C LEU A 5 10.27 -33.24 -4.62
N SER A 6 11.47 -33.12 -4.04
CA SER A 6 11.67 -32.50 -2.75
C SER A 6 11.18 -31.05 -2.86
N GLN A 7 9.97 -30.79 -2.37
CA GLN A 7 9.61 -29.51 -1.82
C GLN A 7 10.77 -29.13 -0.90
N VAL A 8 11.58 -28.18 -1.33
CA VAL A 8 12.74 -27.70 -0.56
C VAL A 8 12.16 -27.23 0.76
N ASN A 9 12.37 -28.02 1.81
CA ASN A 9 11.80 -27.80 3.13
C ASN A 9 12.65 -26.75 3.86
N ILE A 10 12.61 -25.53 3.34
CA ILE A 10 13.39 -24.39 3.82
C ILE A 10 13.10 -24.11 5.31
N GLY A 11 11.85 -24.32 5.74
CA GLY A 11 11.43 -24.08 7.12
C GLY A 11 11.93 -25.10 8.14
N THR A 12 12.19 -26.36 7.74
CA THR A 12 12.73 -27.38 8.67
C THR A 12 14.25 -27.40 8.73
N THR A 13 14.92 -27.09 7.61
CA THR A 13 16.38 -27.07 7.52
C THR A 13 17.00 -25.78 8.07
N TYR A 14 16.35 -24.62 7.92
CA TYR A 14 16.90 -23.32 8.32
C TYR A 14 16.19 -22.66 9.51
N GLY A 15 15.18 -23.32 10.11
CA GLY A 15 14.44 -22.75 11.24
C GLY A 15 13.66 -21.47 10.90
N SER A 16 13.41 -21.19 9.62
CA SER A 16 12.67 -20.01 9.19
C SER A 16 11.14 -20.17 9.41
N PRO A 17 10.43 -19.15 9.90
CA PRO A 17 8.96 -19.14 9.94
C PRO A 17 8.33 -19.26 8.55
N PHE A 18 9.07 -18.81 7.53
CA PHE A 18 8.70 -18.89 6.12
C PHE A 18 8.83 -20.33 5.61
N GLY A 19 7.73 -20.90 5.11
CA GLY A 19 7.66 -22.30 4.67
C GLY A 19 7.25 -23.32 5.75
N ARG A 20 6.92 -22.87 6.98
CA ARG A 20 6.31 -23.69 8.04
C ARG A 20 4.94 -23.16 8.47
N THR A 21 4.87 -21.88 8.83
CA THR A 21 3.66 -21.22 9.34
C THR A 21 3.29 -19.95 8.57
N ARG A 22 4.24 -19.38 7.82
CA ARG A 22 4.00 -18.20 6.97
C ARG A 22 4.32 -18.47 5.51
N GLY A 23 3.39 -18.08 4.64
CA GLY A 23 3.48 -18.25 3.20
C GLY A 23 4.01 -17.00 2.48
N ILE A 24 4.13 -17.09 1.15
CA ILE A 24 4.42 -15.91 0.30
C ILE A 24 3.32 -14.85 0.46
N ALA A 25 2.08 -15.28 0.71
CA ALA A 25 0.96 -14.40 1.01
C ALA A 25 1.24 -13.47 2.20
N ASP A 26 1.77 -13.97 3.31
CA ASP A 26 2.06 -13.14 4.50
C ASP A 26 3.11 -12.07 4.24
N LEU A 27 4.14 -12.39 3.44
CA LEU A 27 5.15 -11.42 3.04
C LEU A 27 4.53 -10.29 2.22
N VAL A 28 3.68 -10.64 1.27
CA VAL A 28 2.95 -9.68 0.44
C VAL A 28 2.03 -8.82 1.31
N SER A 29 1.30 -9.42 2.24
CA SER A 29 0.40 -8.73 3.18
C SER A 29 1.14 -7.70 4.04
N ILE A 30 2.29 -8.06 4.61
CA ILE A 30 3.10 -7.14 5.42
C ILE A 30 3.56 -5.94 4.58
N ILE A 31 4.02 -6.18 3.35
CA ILE A 31 4.48 -5.10 2.46
C ILE A 31 3.31 -4.21 2.07
N LEU A 32 2.18 -4.78 1.66
CA LEU A 32 0.98 -4.03 1.26
C LEU A 32 0.44 -3.18 2.41
N PHE A 33 0.31 -3.75 3.60
CA PHE A 33 -0.20 -3.03 4.77
C PHE A 33 0.66 -1.79 5.08
N ASN A 34 1.98 -1.97 5.14
CA ASN A 34 2.90 -0.86 5.37
C ASN A 34 2.89 0.17 4.23
N ALA A 35 2.78 -0.28 2.97
CA ALA A 35 2.70 0.61 1.82
C ALA A 35 1.43 1.46 1.83
N ILE A 36 0.27 0.88 2.15
CA ILE A 36 -1.01 1.61 2.27
C ILE A 36 -0.95 2.62 3.41
N ALA A 37 -0.39 2.24 4.56
CA ALA A 37 -0.21 3.14 5.70
C ALA A 37 0.69 4.34 5.33
N LEU A 38 1.84 4.08 4.70
CA LEU A 38 2.75 5.13 4.23
C LEU A 38 2.10 6.02 3.17
N ALA A 39 1.36 5.43 2.22
CA ALA A 39 0.67 6.17 1.18
C ALA A 39 -0.40 7.10 1.77
N GLY A 40 -1.12 6.67 2.82
CA GLY A 40 -2.07 7.52 3.55
C GLY A 40 -1.41 8.74 4.19
N ILE A 41 -0.23 8.57 4.80
CA ILE A 41 0.53 9.69 5.38
C ILE A 41 0.98 10.68 4.30
N ILE A 42 1.55 10.17 3.21
CA ILE A 42 2.01 11.01 2.09
C ILE A 42 0.84 11.80 1.48
N LEU A 43 -0.30 11.13 1.29
CA LEU A 43 -1.52 11.74 0.76
C LEU A 43 -2.02 12.86 1.66
N PHE A 44 -2.05 12.64 2.97
CA PHE A 44 -2.44 13.66 3.94
C PHE A 44 -1.53 14.89 3.85
N ILE A 45 -0.22 14.69 3.82
CA ILE A 45 0.77 15.75 3.67
C ILE A 45 0.53 16.54 2.37
N LEU A 46 0.40 15.85 1.23
CA LEU A 46 0.17 16.49 -0.06
C LEU A 46 -1.14 17.28 -0.12
N MET A 47 -2.20 16.77 0.50
CA MET A 47 -3.49 17.46 0.56
C MET A 47 -3.41 18.73 1.41
N VAL A 48 -2.79 18.67 2.58
CA VAL A 48 -2.62 19.83 3.48
C VAL A 48 -1.72 20.89 2.84
N PHE A 49 -0.53 20.51 2.36
CA PHE A 49 0.40 21.45 1.72
C PHE A 49 -0.17 22.01 0.42
N GLY A 50 -0.80 21.18 -0.42
CA GLY A 50 -1.43 21.63 -1.66
C GLY A 50 -2.57 22.61 -1.42
N GLY A 51 -3.41 22.34 -0.42
CA GLY A 51 -4.50 23.22 -0.01
C GLY A 51 -4.00 24.57 0.53
N ILE A 52 -3.04 24.55 1.47
CA ILE A 52 -2.45 25.78 2.02
C ILE A 52 -1.79 26.60 0.92
N MET A 53 -1.00 25.96 0.05
CA MET A 53 -0.30 26.63 -1.06
C MET A 53 -1.27 27.31 -2.04
N MET A 54 -2.40 26.65 -2.33
CA MET A 54 -3.45 27.23 -3.15
C MET A 54 -4.10 28.46 -2.49
N ILE A 55 -4.41 28.39 -1.19
CA ILE A 55 -5.01 29.51 -0.45
C ILE A 55 -4.05 30.71 -0.38
N VAL A 56 -2.77 30.46 -0.07
CA VAL A 56 -1.74 31.51 0.01
C VAL A 56 -1.48 32.14 -1.36
N GLY A 57 -1.37 31.32 -2.42
CA GLY A 57 -1.20 31.82 -3.78
C GLY A 57 -2.39 32.65 -4.26
N ALA A 58 -3.61 32.26 -3.89
CA ALA A 58 -4.82 33.03 -4.20
C ALA A 58 -4.85 34.39 -3.48
N GLY A 59 -4.38 34.46 -2.23
CA GLY A 59 -4.30 35.69 -1.46
C GLY A 59 -3.20 36.66 -1.91
N SER A 60 -2.07 36.16 -2.42
CA SER A 60 -0.93 36.98 -2.87
C SER A 60 -0.99 37.35 -4.36
N GLY A 61 -1.92 36.76 -5.13
CA GLY A 61 -1.99 36.92 -6.58
C GLY A 61 -0.88 36.18 -7.36
N ASN A 62 -0.10 35.33 -6.68
CA ASN A 62 0.97 34.57 -7.30
C ASN A 62 0.42 33.33 -8.02
N LYS A 63 0.31 33.42 -9.36
CA LYS A 63 -0.20 32.34 -10.21
C LYS A 63 0.63 31.06 -10.14
N ASP A 64 1.92 31.15 -9.83
CA ASP A 64 2.80 29.98 -9.74
C ASP A 64 2.45 29.10 -8.53
N ASP A 65 2.16 29.72 -7.39
CA ASP A 65 1.81 28.99 -6.17
C ASP A 65 0.42 28.36 -6.28
N ILE A 66 -0.52 29.03 -6.94
CA ILE A 66 -1.84 28.47 -7.28
C ILE A 66 -1.67 27.23 -8.16
N GLY A 67 -0.83 27.32 -9.21
CA GLY A 67 -0.58 26.21 -10.12
C GLY A 67 0.10 25.01 -9.42
N LYS A 68 1.03 25.25 -8.51
CA LYS A 68 1.67 24.19 -7.70
C LYS A 68 0.69 23.54 -6.73
N GLY A 69 -0.13 24.35 -6.03
CA GLY A 69 -1.16 23.86 -5.13
C GLY A 69 -2.20 22.99 -5.84
N GLN A 70 -2.65 23.40 -7.02
CA GLN A 70 -3.59 22.63 -7.84
C GLN A 70 -3.01 21.29 -8.31
N LYS A 71 -1.74 21.29 -8.73
CA LYS A 71 -1.03 20.05 -9.10
C LYS A 71 -0.89 19.11 -7.91
N ALA A 72 -0.50 19.63 -6.74
CA ALA A 72 -0.38 18.84 -5.52
C ALA A 72 -1.73 18.22 -5.11
N LEU A 73 -2.82 19.00 -5.17
CA LEU A 73 -4.16 18.52 -4.85
C LEU A 73 -4.64 17.46 -5.85
N THR A 74 -4.37 17.66 -7.14
CA THR A 74 -4.70 16.68 -8.19
C THR A 74 -3.92 15.37 -7.98
N ALA A 75 -2.62 15.46 -7.66
CA ALA A 75 -1.81 14.30 -7.33
C ALA A 75 -2.34 13.56 -6.09
N ALA A 76 -2.76 14.30 -5.05
CA ALA A 76 -3.37 13.72 -3.85
C ALA A 76 -4.69 13.00 -4.16
N LEU A 77 -5.55 13.59 -5.01
CA LEU A 77 -6.81 12.97 -5.43
C LEU A 77 -6.60 11.72 -6.29
N VAL A 78 -5.64 11.75 -7.21
CA VAL A 78 -5.30 10.58 -8.03
C VAL A 78 -4.72 9.47 -7.13
N GLY A 79 -3.81 9.81 -6.22
CA GLY A 79 -3.29 8.87 -5.23
C GLY A 79 -4.38 8.27 -4.35
N PHE A 80 -5.34 9.09 -3.91
CA PHE A 80 -6.51 8.64 -3.17
C PHE A 80 -7.30 7.60 -3.95
N LEU A 81 -7.60 7.89 -5.22
CA LEU A 81 -8.37 7.01 -6.08
C LEU A 81 -7.67 5.66 -6.30
N ILE A 82 -6.34 5.66 -6.43
CA ILE A 82 -5.55 4.44 -6.56
C ILE A 82 -5.63 3.59 -5.29
N ILE A 83 -5.43 4.19 -4.11
CA ILE A 83 -5.54 3.47 -2.83
C ILE A 83 -6.97 2.93 -2.65
N PHE A 84 -7.96 3.75 -2.99
CA PHE A 84 -9.36 3.36 -2.94
C PHE A 84 -9.64 2.16 -3.85
N ALA A 85 -9.22 2.19 -5.11
CA ALA A 85 -9.38 1.06 -6.04
C ALA A 85 -8.59 -0.18 -5.59
N SER A 86 -7.39 0.01 -5.05
CA SER A 86 -6.56 -1.07 -4.50
C SER A 86 -7.28 -1.84 -3.40
N TYR A 87 -8.00 -1.15 -2.51
CA TYR A 87 -8.79 -1.80 -1.46
C TYR A 87 -9.81 -2.81 -2.03
N TRP A 88 -10.55 -2.43 -3.08
CA TRP A 88 -11.51 -3.33 -3.73
C TRP A 88 -10.83 -4.52 -4.40
N ILE A 89 -9.67 -4.30 -5.03
CA ILE A 89 -8.88 -5.39 -5.64
C ILE A 89 -8.46 -6.39 -4.55
N ILE A 90 -7.96 -5.90 -3.42
CA ILE A 90 -7.52 -6.74 -2.30
C ILE A 90 -8.70 -7.57 -1.77
N LEU A 91 -9.87 -6.98 -1.57
CA LEU A 91 -11.06 -7.72 -1.14
C LEU A 91 -11.44 -8.86 -2.08
N ILE A 92 -11.35 -8.65 -3.40
CA ILE A 92 -11.62 -9.69 -4.39
C ILE A 92 -10.58 -10.82 -4.29
N VAL A 93 -9.30 -10.47 -4.10
CA VAL A 93 -8.23 -11.44 -3.91
C VAL A 93 -8.44 -12.25 -2.63
N GLU A 94 -8.76 -11.61 -1.50
CA GLU A 94 -9.08 -12.29 -0.24
C GLU A 94 -10.23 -13.29 -0.42
N GLN A 95 -11.29 -12.88 -1.12
CA GLN A 95 -12.46 -13.73 -1.38
C GLN A 95 -12.14 -14.96 -2.24
N ILE A 96 -11.24 -14.84 -3.22
CA ILE A 96 -10.88 -15.94 -4.12
C ILE A 96 -9.91 -16.92 -3.45
N PHE A 97 -8.92 -16.40 -2.71
CA PHE A 97 -7.85 -17.21 -2.17
C PHE A 97 -8.04 -17.61 -0.70
N GLY A 98 -9.02 -17.04 0.01
CA GLY A 98 -9.40 -17.44 1.37
C GLY A 98 -8.37 -17.11 2.45
N PHE A 99 -7.44 -16.18 2.19
CA PHE A 99 -6.49 -15.67 3.19
C PHE A 99 -6.73 -14.18 3.45
N SER A 100 -6.53 -13.75 4.70
CA SER A 100 -6.70 -12.36 5.13
C SER A 100 -5.39 -11.59 4.95
N ILE A 101 -5.40 -10.56 4.10
CA ILE A 101 -4.25 -9.70 3.79
C ILE A 101 -4.16 -8.56 4.81
N PHE A 102 -5.30 -8.09 5.33
CA PHE A 102 -5.34 -6.96 6.25
C PHE A 102 -5.05 -7.33 7.72
N VAL A 103 -5.15 -8.60 8.11
CA VAL A 103 -4.83 -9.08 9.47
C VAL A 103 -3.94 -10.32 9.41
N PRO A 104 -2.60 -10.16 9.42
CA PRO A 104 -1.70 -11.30 9.43
C PRO A 104 -1.76 -12.01 10.79
N GLY A 105 -2.31 -13.23 10.83
CA GLY A 105 -2.22 -14.13 12.00
C GLY A 105 -3.50 -14.39 12.79
N VAL A 106 -4.68 -14.22 12.18
CA VAL A 106 -5.94 -14.87 12.63
C VAL A 106 -6.39 -15.92 11.64
#